data_AF-A0A1L9R8B1-F1
#
_entry.id   AF-A0A1L9R8B1-F1
#
_cell.length_a   1.000
_cell.length_b   1.000
_cell.length_c   1.000
_cell.angle_alpha   90.00
_cell.angle_beta   90.00
_cell.angle_gamma   90.00
#
_symmetry.space_group_name_H-M   'P 1'
#
loop_
_entity.id
_entity.type
_entity.pdbx_description
1 polymer ?
#
loop_
_entity_poly.entity_id
_entity_poly.type
_entity_poly.pdbx_seq_one_letter_code
_entity_poly.pdbx_strand_id
1 'polypeptide(L)'
;MESVHHVSASSKALFNKARKIVPPLLEKFHKGQHGRVAVIGGCADYTGAPYFSSMASAKLGCDMSHVICEKSAATVIKTYSPNLMVHPLLPSSDSVPNPNSIDAPALASPIIDMLSRLHALVIGPGLGRDGVTLQVVTEVMKEARSQSIPFVLDADGLLLVTEDPGLVRGYKECILTPNVNEFSRLAKALGIEVLSQAQIASQSDGDKTSKETDACEKLSNALGGVTIIQKGPHDVISNGVTSIVSDIQGGLKRSGGQGDTLTGSLGTLLAWRDAYHKGLWESDEKDNPKEAQTKQEVKEELETEGKRMSPVTTLLLAAWTGSGITRECSRRAFLAKGRSMQASDLTDEVHESFLALIGEPEGSKVHL
;
A
#
# COMPACT_ATOMS: atom_id res chain seq x y z
N MET A 1 20.38 -6.92 26.03
CA MET A 1 20.38 -7.74 24.81
C MET A 1 19.09 -8.53 24.78
N GLU A 2 18.03 -7.98 24.17
CA GLU A 2 17.14 -8.78 23.35
C GLU A 2 17.33 -8.26 21.94
N SER A 3 18.20 -8.96 21.23
CA SER A 3 18.62 -8.68 19.87
C SER A 3 17.50 -9.12 18.91
N VAL A 4 17.11 -8.20 18.03
CA VAL A 4 16.30 -8.39 16.81
C VAL A 4 14.77 -8.49 17.03
N HIS A 5 14.06 -7.36 16.86
CA HIS A 5 12.60 -7.25 16.98
C HIS A 5 11.80 -7.72 15.75
N HIS A 6 12.46 -8.05 14.63
CA HIS A 6 11.76 -8.54 13.44
C HIS A 6 11.47 -10.05 13.48
N VAL A 7 10.34 -10.45 12.90
CA VAL A 7 10.05 -11.86 12.61
C VAL A 7 10.91 -12.28 11.43
N SER A 8 11.57 -13.43 11.57
CA SER A 8 12.27 -14.12 10.49
C SER A 8 11.49 -15.39 10.16
N ALA A 9 10.95 -15.44 8.95
CA ALA A 9 10.30 -16.60 8.34
C ALA A 9 10.78 -16.69 6.89
N SER A 10 10.83 -17.89 6.33
CA SER A 10 11.25 -18.04 4.93
C SER A 10 10.27 -17.34 3.98
N SER A 11 10.76 -16.67 2.94
CA SER A 11 9.91 -15.97 1.96
C SER A 11 8.90 -16.93 1.32
N LYS A 12 9.26 -18.20 1.14
CA LYS A 12 8.34 -19.26 0.66
C LYS A 12 7.16 -19.48 1.60
N ALA A 13 7.40 -19.55 2.91
CA ALA A 13 6.32 -19.71 3.90
C ALA A 13 5.41 -18.47 3.92
N LEU A 14 5.99 -17.28 3.86
CA LEU A 14 5.23 -16.02 3.82
C LEU A 14 4.36 -15.91 2.58
N PHE A 15 4.87 -16.25 1.39
CA PHE A 15 4.05 -16.25 0.18
C PHE A 15 2.95 -17.32 0.17
N ASN A 16 3.21 -18.50 0.74
CA ASN A 16 2.17 -19.50 0.94
C ASN A 16 1.04 -18.98 1.85
N LYS A 17 1.39 -18.23 2.90
CA LYS A 17 0.41 -17.55 3.75
C LYS A 17 -0.31 -16.42 3.01
N ALA A 18 0.40 -15.64 2.21
CA ALA A 18 -0.21 -14.57 1.42
C ALA A 18 -1.22 -15.13 0.41
N ARG A 19 -0.96 -16.31 -0.17
CA ARG A 19 -1.89 -17.01 -1.07
C ARG A 19 -3.24 -17.30 -0.40
N LYS A 20 -3.28 -17.55 0.91
CA LYS A 20 -4.55 -17.77 1.65
C LYS A 20 -5.42 -16.50 1.71
N ILE A 21 -4.84 -15.32 1.54
CA ILE A 21 -5.57 -14.04 1.48
C ILE A 21 -6.15 -13.78 0.08
N VAL A 22 -5.61 -14.42 -0.96
CA VAL A 22 -6.07 -14.24 -2.35
C VAL A 22 -7.42 -14.95 -2.55
N PRO A 23 -8.46 -14.27 -3.06
CA PRO A 23 -9.73 -14.90 -3.35
C PRO A 23 -9.59 -15.90 -4.51
N PRO A 24 -10.14 -17.12 -4.41
CA PRO A 24 -10.10 -18.08 -5.50
C PRO A 24 -11.04 -17.69 -6.64
N LEU A 25 -10.63 -18.01 -7.87
CA LEU A 25 -11.47 -17.80 -9.05
C LEU A 25 -12.59 -18.85 -9.11
N LEU A 26 -13.79 -18.49 -8.64
CA LEU A 26 -14.97 -19.37 -8.59
C LEU A 26 -16.15 -18.77 -9.35
N GLU A 27 -16.98 -19.62 -9.97
CA GLU A 27 -18.17 -19.20 -10.75
C GLU A 27 -19.22 -18.44 -9.93
N LYS A 28 -19.26 -18.65 -8.61
CA LYS A 28 -20.22 -17.98 -7.72
C LYS A 28 -19.90 -16.51 -7.48
N PHE A 29 -18.69 -16.06 -7.79
CA PHE A 29 -18.29 -14.68 -7.58
C PHE A 29 -18.82 -13.78 -8.70
N HIS A 30 -19.16 -12.55 -8.32
CA HIS A 30 -19.63 -11.49 -9.20
C HIS A 30 -18.69 -10.30 -9.16
N LYS A 31 -18.78 -9.46 -10.19
CA LYS A 31 -17.93 -8.27 -10.35
C LYS A 31 -17.92 -7.41 -9.09
N GLY A 32 -16.70 -7.11 -8.64
CA GLY A 32 -16.41 -6.28 -7.48
C GLY A 32 -16.13 -7.09 -6.22
N GLN A 33 -16.38 -8.41 -6.18
CA GLN A 33 -16.07 -9.24 -5.01
C GLN A 33 -14.57 -9.53 -4.87
N HIS A 34 -13.76 -9.36 -5.93
CA HIS A 34 -12.29 -9.43 -5.87
C HIS A 34 -11.64 -8.04 -5.75
N GLY A 35 -12.40 -7.06 -5.26
CA GLY A 35 -11.88 -5.76 -4.86
C GLY A 35 -12.41 -4.60 -5.69
N ARG A 36 -12.49 -3.45 -5.01
CA ARG A 36 -12.91 -2.16 -5.56
C ARG A 36 -11.98 -1.12 -4.94
N VAL A 37 -10.97 -0.71 -5.68
CA VAL A 37 -9.88 0.14 -5.18
C VAL A 37 -9.97 1.49 -5.84
N ALA A 38 -9.76 2.57 -5.08
CA ALA A 38 -9.64 3.91 -5.66
C ALA A 38 -8.28 4.53 -5.36
N VAL A 39 -7.63 5.03 -6.41
CA VAL A 39 -6.43 5.85 -6.31
C VAL A 39 -6.84 7.32 -6.36
N ILE A 40 -6.57 8.07 -5.28
CA ILE A 40 -6.81 9.51 -5.15
C ILE A 40 -5.48 10.24 -5.38
N GLY A 41 -5.42 10.98 -6.47
CA GLY A 41 -4.22 11.68 -6.92
C GLY A 41 -4.36 12.15 -8.36
N GLY A 42 -3.28 12.56 -8.99
CA GLY A 42 -3.30 13.10 -10.35
C GLY A 42 -3.75 14.55 -10.42
N CYS A 43 -2.78 15.45 -10.26
CA CYS A 43 -2.91 16.85 -10.63
C CYS A 43 -2.60 17.08 -12.11
N ALA A 44 -2.74 18.32 -12.57
CA ALA A 44 -2.48 18.74 -13.95
C ALA A 44 -1.18 18.17 -14.56
N ASP A 45 -0.08 18.14 -13.80
CA ASP A 45 1.23 17.72 -14.30
C ASP A 45 1.52 16.23 -14.06
N TYR A 46 0.97 15.62 -13.01
CA TYR A 46 1.35 14.28 -12.56
C TYR A 46 0.29 13.22 -12.88
N THR A 47 0.03 13.00 -14.17
CA THR A 47 -0.96 12.03 -14.65
C THR A 47 -0.47 10.57 -14.66
N GLY A 48 0.85 10.35 -14.72
CA GLY A 48 1.44 9.01 -14.82
C GLY A 48 1.37 8.21 -13.52
N ALA A 49 1.66 8.83 -12.38
CA ALA A 49 1.66 8.17 -11.07
C ALA A 49 0.31 7.50 -10.70
N PRO A 50 -0.84 8.20 -10.76
CA PRO A 50 -2.12 7.57 -10.47
C PRO A 50 -2.49 6.49 -11.50
N TYR A 51 -2.04 6.63 -12.76
CA TYR A 51 -2.19 5.59 -13.77
C TYR A 51 -1.41 4.32 -13.40
N PHE A 52 -0.11 4.42 -13.08
CA PHE A 52 0.69 3.25 -12.75
C PHE A 52 0.18 2.54 -11.49
N SER A 53 -0.27 3.30 -10.49
CA SER A 53 -0.85 2.73 -9.26
C SER A 53 -2.17 2.01 -9.56
N SER A 54 -3.11 2.66 -10.25
CA SER A 54 -4.39 2.04 -10.58
C SER A 54 -4.28 0.87 -11.55
N MET A 55 -3.34 0.93 -12.50
CA MET A 55 -3.06 -0.15 -13.44
C MET A 55 -2.37 -1.33 -12.74
N ALA A 56 -1.44 -1.11 -11.82
CA ALA A 56 -0.85 -2.18 -11.02
C ALA A 56 -1.92 -2.89 -10.18
N SER A 57 -2.86 -2.13 -9.58
CA SER A 57 -4.00 -2.73 -8.87
C SER A 57 -4.86 -3.61 -9.78
N ALA A 58 -5.19 -3.12 -10.98
CA ALA A 58 -5.97 -3.87 -11.96
C ALA A 58 -5.23 -5.13 -12.44
N LYS A 59 -3.94 -5.02 -12.79
CA LYS A 59 -3.11 -6.14 -13.26
C LYS A 59 -2.82 -7.18 -12.19
N LEU A 60 -2.81 -6.79 -10.91
CA LEU A 60 -2.70 -7.74 -9.82
C LEU A 60 -3.96 -8.59 -9.65
N GLY A 61 -5.13 -8.09 -10.08
CA GLY A 61 -6.38 -8.84 -10.07
C GLY A 61 -7.55 -8.14 -9.37
N CYS A 62 -7.49 -6.82 -9.18
CA CYS A 62 -8.65 -6.07 -8.71
C CYS A 62 -9.73 -5.98 -9.79
N ASP A 63 -10.99 -6.31 -9.46
CA ASP A 63 -12.12 -6.23 -10.40
C ASP A 63 -12.41 -4.81 -10.89
N MET A 64 -12.18 -3.83 -10.03
CA MET A 64 -12.61 -2.45 -10.23
C MET A 64 -11.56 -1.48 -9.70
N SER A 65 -10.73 -0.96 -10.59
CA SER A 65 -9.74 0.06 -10.29
C SER A 65 -10.25 1.44 -10.71
N HIS A 66 -10.41 2.33 -9.74
CA HIS A 66 -10.87 3.69 -9.91
C HIS A 66 -9.71 4.67 -9.76
N VAL A 67 -9.76 5.77 -10.51
CA VAL A 67 -8.87 6.92 -10.33
C VAL A 67 -9.74 8.14 -10.01
N ILE A 68 -9.46 8.81 -8.91
CA ILE A 68 -10.10 10.07 -8.52
C ILE A 68 -9.04 11.16 -8.65
N CYS A 69 -9.19 12.01 -9.65
CA CYS A 69 -8.17 12.98 -10.04
C CYS A 69 -8.76 14.34 -10.39
N GLU A 70 -7.87 15.30 -10.65
CA GLU A 70 -8.28 16.58 -11.19
C GLU A 70 -8.92 16.43 -12.58
N LYS A 71 -9.80 17.37 -12.91
CA LYS A 71 -10.43 17.42 -14.24
C LYS A 71 -9.40 17.57 -15.37
N SER A 72 -8.32 18.31 -15.13
CA SER A 72 -7.18 18.51 -16.03
C SER A 72 -6.46 17.19 -16.35
N ALA A 73 -6.27 16.34 -15.34
CA ALA A 73 -5.60 15.04 -15.45
C ALA A 73 -6.47 13.96 -16.09
N ALA A 74 -7.80 14.02 -15.90
CA ALA A 74 -8.71 12.93 -16.20
C ALA A 74 -8.70 12.49 -17.67
N THR A 75 -8.68 13.44 -18.62
CA THR A 75 -8.66 13.11 -20.05
C THR A 75 -7.40 12.33 -20.42
N VAL A 76 -6.24 12.79 -19.95
CA VAL A 76 -4.95 12.14 -20.21
C VAL A 76 -4.94 10.72 -19.65
N ILE A 77 -5.34 10.53 -18.40
CA ILE A 77 -5.36 9.21 -17.75
C ILE A 77 -6.31 8.25 -18.49
N LYS A 78 -7.49 8.72 -18.92
CA LYS A 78 -8.44 7.92 -19.71
C LYS A 78 -7.86 7.44 -21.04
N THR A 79 -6.92 8.20 -21.64
CA THR A 79 -6.27 7.78 -22.89
C THR A 79 -5.25 6.67 -22.71
N TYR A 80 -4.69 6.50 -21.50
CA TYR A 80 -3.71 5.45 -21.24
C TYR A 80 -4.35 4.05 -21.15
N SER A 81 -5.60 3.94 -20.70
CA SER A 81 -6.32 2.66 -20.65
C SER A 81 -7.84 2.82 -20.57
N PRO A 82 -8.61 2.07 -21.37
CA PRO A 82 -10.07 2.02 -21.26
C PRO A 82 -10.56 1.19 -20.06
N ASN A 83 -9.69 0.43 -19.40
CA ASN A 83 -10.06 -0.47 -18.30
C ASN A 83 -10.23 0.26 -16.96
N LEU A 84 -9.67 1.47 -16.82
CA LEU A 84 -9.70 2.24 -15.58
C LEU A 84 -10.95 3.13 -15.52
N MET A 85 -11.59 3.19 -14.36
CA MET A 85 -12.72 4.10 -14.13
C MET A 85 -12.20 5.42 -13.58
N VAL A 86 -12.11 6.44 -14.43
CA VAL A 86 -11.50 7.73 -14.08
C VAL A 86 -12.57 8.79 -13.79
N HIS A 87 -12.53 9.34 -12.58
CA HIS A 87 -13.49 10.27 -12.00
C HIS A 87 -12.84 11.64 -11.77
N PRO A 88 -13.22 12.69 -12.53
CA PRO A 88 -12.70 14.04 -12.38
C PRO A 88 -13.37 14.77 -11.20
N LEU A 89 -13.17 14.28 -9.98
CA LEU A 89 -13.86 14.78 -8.78
C LEU A 89 -12.92 15.52 -7.81
N LEU A 90 -11.60 15.49 -8.04
CA LEU A 90 -10.65 16.15 -7.16
C LEU A 90 -10.52 17.63 -7.54
N PRO A 91 -10.90 18.58 -6.66
CA PRO A 91 -10.76 19.99 -6.95
C PRO A 91 -9.35 20.48 -6.61
N SER A 92 -8.89 21.47 -7.38
CA SER A 92 -7.69 22.26 -7.12
C SER A 92 -8.00 23.76 -7.06
N SER A 93 -7.03 24.60 -6.71
CA SER A 93 -7.17 26.07 -6.71
C SER A 93 -7.69 26.62 -8.04
N ASP A 94 -7.32 26.02 -9.17
CA ASP A 94 -7.76 26.46 -10.50
C ASP A 94 -9.22 26.10 -10.80
N SER A 95 -9.80 25.17 -10.03
CA SER A 95 -11.15 24.66 -10.24
C SER A 95 -12.22 25.30 -9.36
N VAL A 96 -11.82 26.14 -8.40
CA VAL A 96 -12.73 26.78 -7.43
C VAL A 96 -12.71 28.31 -7.55
N PRO A 97 -13.83 29.01 -7.29
CA PRO A 97 -13.88 30.48 -7.44
C PRO A 97 -13.00 31.26 -6.46
N ASN A 98 -12.84 30.76 -5.23
CA ASN A 98 -12.04 31.41 -4.18
C ASN A 98 -11.22 30.38 -3.39
N PRO A 99 -9.98 30.09 -3.81
CA PRO A 99 -9.14 29.06 -3.18
C PRO A 99 -8.81 29.30 -1.70
N ASN A 100 -8.87 30.56 -1.24
CA ASN A 100 -8.56 30.94 0.14
C ASN A 100 -9.77 30.81 1.08
N SER A 101 -10.96 30.53 0.56
CA SER A 101 -12.19 30.39 1.33
C SER A 101 -13.09 29.36 0.66
N ILE A 102 -12.77 28.09 0.91
CA ILE A 102 -13.50 26.94 0.39
C ILE A 102 -14.34 26.28 1.50
N ASP A 103 -15.39 25.58 1.08
CA ASP A 103 -16.09 24.59 1.90
C ASP A 103 -15.52 23.21 1.56
N ALA A 104 -14.45 22.80 2.26
CA ALA A 104 -13.77 21.55 2.00
C ALA A 104 -14.67 20.31 2.19
N PRO A 105 -15.52 20.22 3.24
CA PRO A 105 -16.51 19.14 3.36
C PRO A 105 -17.47 19.06 2.17
N ALA A 106 -18.02 20.18 1.70
CA ALA A 106 -18.92 20.18 0.55
C ALA A 106 -18.21 19.72 -0.73
N LEU A 107 -16.96 20.16 -0.94
CA LEU A 107 -16.13 19.75 -2.07
C LEU A 107 -15.71 18.26 -1.99
N ALA A 108 -15.56 17.71 -0.78
CA ALA A 108 -15.23 16.30 -0.56
C ALA A 108 -16.44 15.37 -0.75
N SER A 109 -17.67 15.88 -0.61
CA SER A 109 -18.91 15.08 -0.64
C SER A 109 -19.01 14.13 -1.83
N PRO A 110 -18.73 14.52 -3.09
CA PRO A 110 -18.82 13.60 -4.23
C PRO A 110 -17.85 12.42 -4.15
N ILE A 111 -16.69 12.61 -3.52
CA ILE A 111 -15.70 11.56 -3.28
C ILE A 111 -16.16 10.68 -2.11
N ILE A 112 -16.68 11.30 -1.04
CA ILE A 112 -17.23 10.62 0.14
C ILE A 112 -18.38 9.68 -0.25
N ASP A 113 -19.27 10.08 -1.15
CA ASP A 113 -20.38 9.26 -1.65
C ASP A 113 -19.92 7.99 -2.41
N MET A 114 -18.65 7.92 -2.80
CA MET A 114 -18.06 6.73 -3.40
C MET A 114 -17.50 5.75 -2.36
N LEU A 115 -17.13 6.23 -1.16
CA LEU A 115 -16.40 5.45 -0.16
C LEU A 115 -17.11 4.15 0.24
N SER A 116 -18.43 4.19 0.41
CA SER A 116 -19.26 3.01 0.76
C SER A 116 -19.17 1.85 -0.24
N ARG A 117 -18.72 2.12 -1.47
CA ARG A 117 -18.55 1.12 -2.54
C ARG A 117 -17.11 0.63 -2.67
N LEU A 118 -16.16 1.23 -1.97
CA LEU A 118 -14.74 0.93 -2.09
C LEU A 118 -14.29 0.01 -0.94
N HIS A 119 -13.34 -0.86 -1.23
CA HIS A 119 -12.72 -1.75 -0.26
C HIS A 119 -11.39 -1.20 0.27
N ALA A 120 -10.68 -0.38 -0.53
CA ALA A 120 -9.45 0.26 -0.12
C ALA A 120 -9.19 1.53 -0.93
N LEU A 121 -8.44 2.47 -0.33
CA LEU A 121 -7.96 3.67 -1.00
C LEU A 121 -6.43 3.68 -1.11
N VAL A 122 -5.93 4.31 -2.16
CA VAL A 122 -4.53 4.71 -2.28
C VAL A 122 -4.51 6.21 -2.47
N ILE A 123 -3.77 6.94 -1.65
CA ILE A 123 -3.78 8.41 -1.63
C ILE A 123 -2.36 8.92 -1.79
N GLY A 124 -2.17 9.83 -2.76
CA GLY A 124 -0.89 10.50 -2.96
C GLY A 124 -0.23 10.36 -4.34
N PRO A 125 -0.40 9.26 -5.11
CA PRO A 125 0.20 9.15 -6.44
C PRO A 125 -0.16 10.32 -7.36
N GLY A 126 0.81 11.21 -7.59
CA GLY A 126 0.64 12.43 -8.38
C GLY A 126 -0.33 13.45 -7.78
N LEU A 127 -0.56 13.43 -6.47
CA LEU A 127 -1.52 14.32 -5.81
C LEU A 127 -1.13 15.80 -5.92
N GLY A 128 0.17 16.11 -5.90
CA GLY A 128 0.66 17.47 -5.86
C GLY A 128 0.48 18.10 -4.48
N ARG A 129 0.65 19.42 -4.41
CA ARG A 129 0.67 20.19 -3.15
C ARG A 129 -0.27 21.40 -3.16
N ASP A 130 -1.29 21.33 -4.01
CA ASP A 130 -2.30 22.37 -4.07
C ASP A 130 -3.13 22.40 -2.77
N GLY A 131 -3.30 23.59 -2.19
CA GLY A 131 -3.93 23.75 -0.88
C GLY A 131 -5.39 23.30 -0.82
N VAL A 132 -6.16 23.55 -1.89
CA VAL A 132 -7.57 23.11 -1.99
C VAL A 132 -7.63 21.59 -2.05
N THR A 133 -6.78 20.99 -2.88
CA THR A 133 -6.66 19.53 -3.03
C THR A 133 -6.36 18.87 -1.68
N LEU A 134 -5.34 19.35 -0.97
CA LEU A 134 -4.92 18.80 0.32
C LEU A 134 -6.01 18.91 1.40
N GLN A 135 -6.76 20.03 1.45
CA GLN A 135 -7.89 20.20 2.37
C GLN A 135 -9.03 19.22 2.05
N VAL A 136 -9.36 19.02 0.78
CA VAL A 136 -10.42 18.07 0.38
C VAL A 136 -10.02 16.63 0.67
N VAL A 137 -8.79 16.23 0.35
CA VAL A 137 -8.27 14.89 0.67
C VAL A 137 -8.26 14.65 2.17
N THR A 138 -7.96 15.67 2.97
CA THR A 138 -8.02 15.59 4.44
C THR A 138 -9.42 15.20 4.93
N GLU A 139 -10.48 15.81 4.38
CA GLU A 139 -11.87 15.45 4.72
C GLU A 139 -12.22 14.04 4.26
N VAL A 140 -11.78 13.63 3.06
CA VAL A 140 -11.96 12.25 2.57
C VAL A 140 -11.26 11.24 3.49
N MET A 141 -10.05 11.54 3.98
CA MET A 141 -9.32 10.65 4.90
C MET A 141 -10.03 10.51 6.25
N LYS A 142 -10.56 11.61 6.80
CA LYS A 142 -11.34 11.58 8.06
C LYS A 142 -12.56 10.69 7.91
N GLU A 143 -13.27 10.79 6.79
CA GLU A 143 -14.47 10.00 6.54
C GLU A 143 -14.16 8.54 6.19
N ALA A 144 -13.10 8.27 5.41
CA ALA A 144 -12.64 6.90 5.19
C ALA A 144 -12.28 6.20 6.51
N ARG A 145 -11.63 6.92 7.43
CA ARG A 145 -11.32 6.43 8.78
C ARG A 145 -12.57 6.19 9.62
N SER A 146 -13.59 7.07 9.57
CA SER A 146 -14.84 6.89 10.31
C SER A 146 -15.58 5.61 9.88
N GLN A 147 -15.45 5.24 8.60
CA GLN A 147 -16.02 4.03 8.01
C GLN A 147 -15.11 2.80 8.08
N SER A 148 -13.93 2.90 8.71
CA SER A 148 -12.92 1.81 8.78
C SER A 148 -12.45 1.31 7.41
N ILE A 149 -12.44 2.18 6.40
CA ILE A 149 -11.92 1.86 5.07
C ILE A 149 -10.40 1.91 5.09
N PRO A 150 -9.70 0.82 4.74
CA PRO A 150 -8.25 0.81 4.76
C PRO A 150 -7.67 1.70 3.66
N PHE A 151 -6.56 2.39 3.95
CA PHE A 151 -5.90 3.22 2.96
C PHE A 151 -4.36 3.20 3.02
N VAL A 152 -3.76 3.39 1.85
CA VAL A 152 -2.31 3.53 1.67
C VAL A 152 -1.99 4.99 1.40
N LEU A 153 -1.00 5.55 2.10
CA LEU A 153 -0.49 6.90 1.84
C LEU A 153 0.93 6.83 1.26
N ASP A 154 1.13 7.50 0.12
CA ASP A 154 2.43 7.60 -0.55
C ASP A 154 2.71 9.02 -1.03
N ALA A 155 3.99 9.32 -1.31
CA ALA A 155 4.41 10.59 -1.91
C ALA A 155 3.82 11.82 -1.18
N ASP A 156 3.13 12.72 -1.89
CA ASP A 156 2.54 13.93 -1.29
C ASP A 156 1.35 13.61 -0.35
N GLY A 157 0.77 12.40 -0.38
CA GLY A 157 -0.17 11.96 0.66
C GLY A 157 0.48 11.86 2.05
N LEU A 158 1.80 11.62 2.10
CA LEU A 158 2.56 11.63 3.36
C LEU A 158 2.81 13.05 3.88
N LEU A 159 2.71 14.08 3.02
CA LEU A 159 2.83 15.48 3.46
C LEU A 159 1.71 15.83 4.45
N LEU A 160 0.48 15.38 4.18
CA LEU A 160 -0.67 15.55 5.08
C LEU A 160 -0.37 15.02 6.48
N VAL A 161 0.31 13.87 6.58
CA VAL A 161 0.70 13.27 7.86
C VAL A 161 1.81 14.07 8.55
N THR A 162 2.72 14.69 7.81
CA THR A 162 3.74 15.57 8.40
C THR A 162 3.15 16.87 8.95
N GLU A 163 2.06 17.36 8.37
CA GLU A 163 1.37 18.58 8.81
C GLU A 163 0.40 18.28 9.96
N ASP A 164 -0.35 17.20 9.88
CA ASP A 164 -1.24 16.71 10.93
C ASP A 164 -1.10 15.18 11.11
N PRO A 165 -0.21 14.72 12.01
CA PRO A 165 -0.11 13.31 12.34
C PRO A 165 -1.40 12.70 12.92
N GLY A 166 -2.32 13.54 13.43
CA GLY A 166 -3.60 13.12 13.99
C GLY A 166 -4.50 12.43 12.97
N LEU A 167 -4.33 12.73 11.67
CA LEU A 167 -5.09 12.10 10.59
C LEU A 167 -4.99 10.57 10.60
N VAL A 168 -3.79 10.05 10.89
CA VAL A 168 -3.54 8.59 10.88
C VAL A 168 -3.26 8.01 12.26
N ARG A 169 -2.97 8.83 13.28
CA ARG A 169 -2.55 8.33 14.59
C ARG A 169 -3.57 7.35 15.18
N GLY A 170 -3.10 6.14 15.48
CA GLY A 170 -3.90 5.03 16.01
C GLY A 170 -4.77 4.30 15.00
N TYR A 171 -4.75 4.69 13.72
CA TYR A 171 -5.54 4.04 12.68
C TYR A 171 -4.77 2.87 12.08
N LYS A 172 -5.00 1.67 12.60
CA LYS A 172 -4.28 0.45 12.21
C LYS A 172 -4.59 -0.03 10.80
N GLU A 173 -5.68 0.41 10.17
CA GLU A 173 -6.02 0.10 8.78
C GLU A 173 -5.34 1.07 7.77
N CYS A 174 -4.16 1.59 8.14
CA CYS A 174 -3.37 2.51 7.31
C CYS A 174 -1.96 1.99 7.09
N ILE A 175 -1.49 2.10 5.84
CA ILE A 175 -0.11 1.80 5.45
C ILE A 175 0.54 3.07 4.91
N LEU A 176 1.65 3.49 5.52
CA LEU A 176 2.51 4.55 5.00
C LEU A 176 3.66 3.94 4.20
N THR A 177 3.97 4.47 3.02
CA THR A 177 5.06 3.95 2.16
C THR A 177 6.20 4.96 1.96
N PRO A 178 6.80 5.55 3.01
CA PRO A 178 7.82 6.57 2.85
C PRO A 178 9.09 6.04 2.18
N ASN A 179 9.64 6.82 1.24
CA ASN A 179 11.05 6.71 0.88
C ASN A 179 11.95 7.26 2.01
N VAL A 180 13.27 7.14 1.84
CA VAL A 180 14.26 7.57 2.85
C VAL A 180 14.06 9.03 3.29
N ASN A 181 13.76 9.95 2.35
CA ASN A 181 13.57 11.37 2.66
C ASN A 181 12.24 11.64 3.36
N GLU A 182 11.16 11.02 2.87
CA GLU A 182 9.82 11.11 3.48
C GLU A 182 9.83 10.54 4.90
N PHE A 183 10.54 9.44 5.13
CA PHE A 183 10.68 8.82 6.45
C PHE A 183 11.36 9.79 7.43
N SER A 184 12.46 10.43 7.03
CA SER A 184 13.12 11.44 7.86
C SER A 184 12.24 12.65 8.15
N ARG A 185 11.38 13.07 7.19
CA ARG A 185 10.43 14.17 7.41
C ARG A 185 9.34 13.79 8.41
N LEU A 186 8.76 12.60 8.30
CA LEU A 186 7.78 12.07 9.24
C LEU A 186 8.36 11.97 10.66
N ALA A 187 9.57 11.42 10.78
CA ALA A 187 10.26 11.33 12.05
C ALA A 187 10.48 12.71 12.69
N LYS A 188 10.95 13.68 11.90
CA LYS A 188 11.14 15.06 12.36
C LYS A 188 9.82 15.71 12.79
N ALA A 189 8.74 15.54 12.03
CA ALA A 189 7.43 16.10 12.34
C ALA A 189 6.85 15.56 13.66
N LEU A 190 7.20 14.32 14.02
CA LEU A 190 6.83 13.69 15.29
C LEU A 190 7.82 13.97 16.44
N GLY A 191 8.91 14.69 16.18
CA GLY A 191 9.95 14.95 17.18
C GLY A 191 10.70 13.70 17.63
N ILE A 192 10.73 12.64 16.82
CA ILE A 192 11.46 11.42 17.14
C ILE A 192 12.87 11.45 16.55
N GLU A 193 13.85 11.07 17.36
CA GLU A 193 15.22 10.88 16.90
C GLU A 193 15.38 9.46 16.35
N VAL A 194 15.58 9.37 15.04
CA VAL A 194 15.88 8.13 14.33
C VAL A 194 17.17 8.30 13.54
N LEU A 195 17.97 7.24 13.47
CA LEU A 195 19.17 7.26 12.64
C LEU A 195 18.76 7.31 11.17
N SER A 196 19.36 8.22 10.40
CA SER A 196 19.21 8.22 8.95
C SER A 196 19.90 7.01 8.31
N GLN A 197 19.45 6.58 7.13
CA GLN A 197 20.12 5.49 6.42
C GLN A 197 21.59 5.78 6.13
N ALA A 198 21.97 7.04 5.90
CA ALA A 198 23.37 7.42 5.73
C ALA A 198 24.20 7.18 7.01
N GLN A 199 23.65 7.53 8.18
CA GLN A 199 24.29 7.29 9.48
C GLN A 199 24.38 5.80 9.82
N ILE A 200 23.36 5.01 9.45
CA ILE A 200 23.39 3.55 9.63
C ILE A 200 24.44 2.92 8.70
N ALA A 201 24.52 3.38 7.45
CA ALA A 201 25.45 2.86 6.45
C ALA A 201 26.93 3.14 6.81
N SER A 202 27.23 4.29 7.41
CA SER A 202 28.60 4.71 7.79
C SER A 202 29.17 3.98 9.00
N GLN A 203 28.36 3.23 9.74
CA GLN A 203 28.84 2.45 10.89
C GLN A 203 29.39 1.11 10.42
N SER A 204 30.66 0.84 10.75
CA SER A 204 31.44 -0.31 10.27
C SER A 204 31.14 -1.63 11.00
N ASP A 205 30.54 -1.60 12.19
CA ASP A 205 30.59 -2.74 13.13
C ASP A 205 29.25 -3.08 13.80
N GLY A 206 28.11 -2.82 13.13
CA GLY A 206 26.79 -3.08 13.72
C GLY A 206 25.80 -3.73 12.77
N ASP A 207 24.84 -4.47 13.35
CA ASP A 207 23.67 -5.01 12.65
C ASP A 207 22.80 -3.86 12.10
N LYS A 208 23.03 -3.52 10.82
CA LYS A 208 22.37 -2.42 10.11
C LYS A 208 20.87 -2.66 10.03
N THR A 209 20.47 -3.89 9.71
CA THR A 209 19.07 -4.29 9.59
C THR A 209 18.31 -4.11 10.91
N SER A 210 18.92 -4.46 12.03
CA SER A 210 18.31 -4.23 13.35
C SER A 210 18.12 -2.74 13.66
N LYS A 211 19.03 -1.86 13.24
CA LYS A 211 18.91 -0.41 13.44
C LYS A 211 17.83 0.21 12.56
N GLU A 212 17.73 -0.23 11.31
CA GLU A 212 16.63 0.18 10.42
C GLU A 212 15.28 -0.30 10.95
N THR A 213 15.23 -1.53 11.47
CA THR A 213 14.06 -2.11 12.15
C THR A 213 13.63 -1.25 13.34
N ASP A 214 14.55 -0.91 14.25
CA ASP A 214 14.27 -0.08 15.42
C ASP A 214 13.76 1.31 15.04
N ALA A 215 14.35 1.93 14.01
CA ALA A 215 13.88 3.22 13.52
C ALA A 215 12.45 3.16 12.98
N CYS A 216 12.13 2.15 12.16
CA CYS A 216 10.79 1.96 11.60
C CYS A 216 9.74 1.68 12.68
N GLU A 217 10.09 0.85 13.67
CA GLU A 217 9.23 0.51 14.80
C GLU A 217 8.95 1.72 15.69
N LYS A 218 9.96 2.55 15.98
CA LYS A 218 9.78 3.81 16.71
C LYS A 218 8.81 4.76 16.00
N LEU A 219 8.92 4.88 14.67
CA LEU A 219 8.00 5.73 13.91
C LEU A 219 6.57 5.18 13.91
N SER A 220 6.41 3.86 13.73
CA SER A 220 5.11 3.19 13.79
C SER A 220 4.44 3.37 15.17
N ASN A 221 5.20 3.19 16.25
CA ASN A 221 4.74 3.38 17.62
C ASN A 221 4.39 4.85 17.93
N ALA A 222 5.18 5.82 17.45
CA ALA A 222 4.86 7.25 17.59
C ALA A 222 3.56 7.67 16.86
N LEU A 223 3.18 6.92 15.84
CA LEU A 223 1.90 7.03 15.14
C LEU A 223 0.81 6.12 15.71
N GLY A 224 1.03 5.45 16.84
CA GLY A 224 0.02 4.60 17.49
C GLY A 224 -0.20 3.25 16.80
N GLY A 225 0.84 2.68 16.21
CA GLY A 225 0.79 1.35 15.57
C GLY A 225 0.29 1.39 14.12
N VAL A 226 0.49 2.50 13.41
CA VAL A 226 0.24 2.59 11.97
C VAL A 226 1.30 1.77 11.23
N THR A 227 0.91 1.02 10.20
CA THR A 227 1.87 0.21 9.44
C THR A 227 2.74 1.10 8.55
N ILE A 228 4.05 0.88 8.57
CA ILE A 228 5.02 1.64 7.80
C ILE A 228 5.85 0.68 6.95
N ILE A 229 5.96 0.97 5.66
CA ILE A 229 6.93 0.37 4.74
C ILE A 229 8.03 1.40 4.50
N GLN A 230 9.13 1.31 5.25
CA GLN A 230 10.31 2.13 5.02
C GLN A 230 11.03 1.60 3.77
N LYS A 231 10.84 2.27 2.64
CA LYS A 231 11.42 1.85 1.35
C LYS A 231 12.92 2.08 1.33
N GLY A 232 13.70 1.05 0.97
CA GLY A 232 15.15 1.08 1.03
C GLY A 232 15.84 0.02 0.16
N PRO A 233 17.15 -0.22 0.35
CA PRO A 233 17.82 -1.38 -0.25
C PRO A 233 17.11 -2.70 0.13
N HIS A 234 16.77 -2.81 1.42
CA HIS A 234 15.76 -3.72 1.94
C HIS A 234 14.58 -2.87 2.41
N ASP A 235 13.35 -3.37 2.26
CA ASP A 235 12.20 -2.67 2.83
C ASP A 235 11.98 -3.20 4.24
N VAL A 236 11.98 -2.29 5.21
CA VAL A 236 11.65 -2.60 6.59
C VAL A 236 10.19 -2.25 6.80
N ILE A 237 9.43 -3.21 7.31
CA ILE A 237 7.98 -3.08 7.46
C ILE A 237 7.64 -3.27 8.94
N SER A 238 6.99 -2.30 9.56
CA SER A 238 6.61 -2.37 10.98
C SER A 238 5.17 -1.94 11.18
N ASN A 239 4.45 -2.69 12.01
CA ASN A 239 3.09 -2.37 12.46
C ASN A 239 3.03 -1.97 13.95
N GLY A 240 4.19 -1.77 14.59
CA GLY A 240 4.31 -1.41 16.01
C GLY A 240 4.15 -2.57 16.98
N VAL A 241 3.66 -3.73 16.52
CA VAL A 241 3.68 -5.01 17.28
C VAL A 241 4.95 -5.77 16.96
N THR A 242 5.31 -5.83 15.68
CA THR A 242 6.57 -6.40 15.22
C THR A 242 6.94 -5.81 13.87
N SER A 243 8.09 -6.27 13.35
CA SER A 243 8.61 -5.86 12.07
C SER A 243 8.95 -7.06 11.20
N ILE A 244 8.97 -6.89 9.90
CA ILE A 244 9.42 -7.88 8.92
C ILE A 244 10.24 -7.19 7.84
N VAL A 245 11.26 -7.87 7.33
CA VAL A 245 12.15 -7.33 6.31
C VAL A 245 11.85 -8.02 4.98
N SER A 246 11.69 -7.23 3.92
CA SER A 246 11.65 -7.72 2.55
C SER A 246 13.04 -7.62 1.95
N ASP A 247 13.70 -8.77 1.83
CA ASP A 247 15.03 -8.95 1.25
C ASP A 247 14.97 -9.47 -0.20
N ILE A 248 13.76 -9.53 -0.79
CA ILE A 248 13.54 -9.96 -2.17
C ILE A 248 14.38 -9.09 -3.11
N GLN A 249 15.12 -9.76 -3.97
CA GLN A 249 16.04 -9.10 -4.88
C GLN A 249 15.24 -8.32 -5.94
N GLY A 250 15.43 -7.00 -5.97
CA GLY A 250 14.89 -6.13 -7.01
C GLY A 250 15.85 -5.93 -8.20
N GLY A 251 15.41 -5.13 -9.18
CA GLY A 251 16.27 -4.65 -10.25
C GLY A 251 17.25 -3.57 -9.76
N LEU A 252 18.34 -3.35 -10.50
CA LEU A 252 19.35 -2.33 -10.16
C LEU A 252 18.98 -0.93 -10.66
N LYS A 253 18.05 -0.83 -11.60
CA LYS A 253 17.56 0.45 -12.13
C LYS A 253 16.42 0.97 -11.26
N ARG A 254 16.58 2.19 -10.74
CA ARG A 254 15.48 2.95 -10.16
C ARG A 254 14.69 3.60 -11.29
N SER A 255 13.51 3.07 -11.59
CA SER A 255 12.56 3.73 -12.48
C SER A 255 11.64 4.64 -11.68
N GLY A 256 11.26 5.80 -12.25
CA GLY A 256 10.02 6.46 -11.81
C GLY A 256 8.86 5.47 -11.93
N GLY A 257 7.87 5.51 -11.05
CA GLY A 257 6.72 4.59 -11.08
C GLY A 257 6.80 3.32 -10.22
N GLN A 258 7.97 3.00 -9.65
CA GLN A 258 8.11 1.80 -8.81
C GLN A 258 7.30 1.91 -7.50
N GLY A 259 7.24 3.11 -6.90
CA GLY A 259 6.38 3.37 -5.73
C GLY A 259 4.90 3.24 -6.07
N ASP A 260 4.50 3.65 -7.27
CA ASP A 260 3.12 3.53 -7.74
C ASP A 260 2.71 2.05 -7.91
N THR A 261 3.62 1.21 -8.43
CA THR A 261 3.38 -0.25 -8.51
C THR A 261 3.15 -0.87 -7.13
N LEU A 262 3.93 -0.44 -6.12
CA LEU A 262 3.75 -0.88 -4.73
C LEU A 262 2.38 -0.48 -4.19
N THR A 263 2.02 0.79 -4.29
CA THR A 263 0.77 1.29 -3.72
C THR A 263 -0.47 0.69 -4.38
N GLY A 264 -0.43 0.51 -5.70
CA GLY A 264 -1.47 -0.19 -6.45
C GLY A 264 -1.65 -1.64 -5.99
N SER A 265 -0.54 -2.36 -5.84
CA SER A 265 -0.55 -3.74 -5.35
C SER A 265 -1.11 -3.83 -3.92
N LEU A 266 -0.71 -2.90 -3.04
CA LEU A 266 -1.22 -2.82 -1.67
C LEU A 266 -2.73 -2.56 -1.63
N GLY A 267 -3.25 -1.68 -2.49
CA GLY A 267 -4.69 -1.43 -2.59
C GLY A 267 -5.49 -2.71 -2.86
N THR A 268 -5.04 -3.53 -3.81
CA THR A 268 -5.67 -4.83 -4.11
C THR A 268 -5.52 -5.82 -2.96
N LEU A 269 -4.33 -5.94 -2.36
CA LEU A 269 -4.10 -6.84 -1.23
C LEU A 269 -4.93 -6.47 0.00
N LEU A 270 -5.16 -5.18 0.26
CA LEU A 270 -6.06 -4.71 1.31
C LEU A 270 -7.52 -5.09 1.03
N ALA A 271 -7.97 -4.98 -0.22
CA ALA A 271 -9.30 -5.40 -0.62
C ALA A 271 -9.49 -6.93 -0.48
N TRP A 272 -8.50 -7.72 -0.88
CA TRP A 272 -8.50 -9.17 -0.69
C TRP A 272 -8.44 -9.56 0.78
N ARG A 273 -7.69 -8.82 1.61
CA ARG A 273 -7.66 -9.00 3.07
C ARG A 273 -9.04 -8.78 3.70
N ASP A 274 -9.77 -7.75 3.28
CA ASP A 274 -11.15 -7.53 3.75
C ASP A 274 -12.08 -8.70 3.35
N ALA A 275 -11.99 -9.14 2.09
CA ALA A 275 -12.75 -10.29 1.59
C ALA A 275 -12.41 -11.59 2.35
N TYR A 276 -11.12 -11.80 2.66
CA TYR A 276 -10.65 -12.89 3.49
C TYR A 276 -11.35 -12.81 4.84
N HIS A 277 -11.22 -11.72 5.62
CA HIS A 277 -11.80 -11.61 6.97
C HIS A 277 -13.34 -11.67 7.01
N LYS A 278 -14.01 -11.30 5.92
CA LYS A 278 -15.46 -11.48 5.75
C LYS A 278 -15.88 -12.91 5.42
N GLY A 279 -14.93 -13.81 5.16
CA GLY A 279 -15.21 -15.21 4.84
C GLY A 279 -15.97 -15.39 3.52
N LEU A 280 -15.63 -14.61 2.49
CA LEU A 280 -16.36 -14.65 1.21
C LEU A 280 -16.19 -15.98 0.44
N TRP A 281 -15.22 -16.80 0.83
CA TRP A 281 -15.05 -18.18 0.36
C TRP A 281 -14.78 -19.12 1.53
N GLU A 282 -15.05 -20.41 1.29
CA GLU A 282 -14.72 -21.47 2.22
C GLU A 282 -13.21 -21.71 2.19
N SER A 283 -12.59 -21.77 3.37
CA SER A 283 -11.21 -22.22 3.53
C SER A 283 -11.14 -23.41 4.48
N ASP A 284 -10.05 -24.15 4.40
CA ASP A 284 -9.67 -25.25 5.30
C ASP A 284 -9.23 -24.76 6.69
N GLU A 285 -9.22 -23.44 6.91
CA GLU A 285 -8.71 -22.80 8.11
C GLU A 285 -9.81 -22.61 9.16
N LYS A 286 -9.51 -22.97 10.41
CA LYS A 286 -10.36 -22.66 11.57
C LYS A 286 -10.28 -21.19 11.93
N ASP A 287 -11.38 -20.63 12.42
CA ASP A 287 -11.42 -19.26 12.92
C ASP A 287 -10.41 -19.02 14.05
N ASN A 288 -9.88 -17.79 14.07
CA ASN A 288 -8.99 -17.32 15.12
C ASN A 288 -9.65 -16.19 15.90
N PRO A 289 -10.16 -16.46 17.12
CA PRO A 289 -10.84 -15.45 17.92
C PRO A 289 -9.88 -14.47 18.60
N LYS A 290 -8.57 -14.71 18.54
CA LYS A 290 -7.56 -13.91 19.23
C LYS A 290 -6.79 -13.06 18.22
N GLU A 291 -6.79 -11.75 18.43
CA GLU A 291 -5.92 -10.85 17.69
C GLU A 291 -4.50 -10.92 18.27
N ALA A 292 -3.50 -11.11 17.40
CA ALA A 292 -2.10 -11.14 17.81
C ALA A 292 -1.66 -9.79 18.40
N GLN A 293 -1.08 -9.83 19.61
CA GLN A 293 -0.60 -8.65 20.33
C GLN A 293 0.92 -8.65 20.52
N THR A 294 1.59 -9.76 20.20
CA THR A 294 3.05 -9.92 20.39
C THR A 294 3.72 -10.44 19.14
N LYS A 295 5.03 -10.20 19.04
CA LYS A 295 5.89 -10.76 17.99
C LYS A 295 5.75 -12.30 17.88
N GLN A 296 5.71 -12.99 19.02
CA GLN A 296 5.64 -14.44 19.10
C GLN A 296 4.31 -14.96 18.53
N GLU A 297 3.19 -14.29 18.83
CA GLU A 297 1.87 -14.64 18.29
C GLU A 297 1.79 -14.38 16.79
N VAL A 298 2.33 -13.26 16.30
CA VAL A 298 2.42 -12.98 14.85
C VAL A 298 3.26 -14.05 14.15
N LYS A 299 4.41 -14.42 14.74
CA LYS A 299 5.28 -15.48 14.20
C LYS A 299 4.55 -16.83 14.16
N GLU A 300 3.86 -17.19 15.24
CA GLU A 300 3.08 -18.44 15.31
C GLU A 300 2.00 -18.49 14.22
N GLU A 301 1.29 -17.38 13.98
CA GLU A 301 0.27 -17.28 12.91
C GLU A 301 0.86 -17.42 11.50
N LEU A 302 2.09 -16.93 11.28
CA LEU A 302 2.80 -17.05 10.01
C LEU A 302 3.38 -18.45 9.78
N GLU A 303 3.65 -19.22 10.84
CA GLU A 303 4.26 -20.55 10.76
C GLU A 303 3.24 -21.70 10.87
N THR A 304 2.10 -21.50 11.54
CA THR A 304 1.12 -22.56 11.82
C THR A 304 0.03 -22.64 10.75
N GLU A 305 -0.21 -23.81 10.18
CA GLU A 305 -1.28 -24.02 9.19
C GLU A 305 -2.66 -24.32 9.83
N GLY A 306 -3.73 -24.22 9.04
CA GLY A 306 -5.08 -24.63 9.43
C GLY A 306 -5.82 -23.69 10.39
N LYS A 307 -5.28 -22.50 10.64
CA LYS A 307 -5.94 -21.46 11.44
C LYS A 307 -5.79 -20.10 10.76
N ARG A 308 -6.90 -19.34 10.75
CA ARG A 308 -6.94 -18.01 10.12
C ARG A 308 -6.01 -17.03 10.83
N MET A 309 -5.26 -16.26 10.06
CA MET A 309 -4.42 -15.16 10.58
C MET A 309 -5.27 -13.99 11.10
N SER A 310 -4.79 -13.28 12.12
CA SER A 310 -5.45 -12.10 12.68
C SER A 310 -5.33 -10.86 11.76
N PRO A 311 -6.15 -9.81 11.97
CA PRO A 311 -6.05 -8.53 11.27
C PRO A 311 -4.64 -7.89 11.31
N VAL A 312 -3.95 -7.98 12.45
CA VAL A 312 -2.58 -7.47 12.67
C VAL A 312 -1.58 -8.20 11.77
N THR A 313 -1.64 -9.53 11.74
CA THR A 313 -0.73 -10.37 10.95
C THR A 313 -1.00 -10.23 9.45
N THR A 314 -2.26 -10.26 9.04
CA THR A 314 -2.63 -10.13 7.61
C THR A 314 -2.26 -8.78 7.02
N LEU A 315 -2.32 -7.69 7.81
CA LEU A 315 -1.90 -6.37 7.34
C LEU A 315 -0.37 -6.31 7.13
N LEU A 316 0.40 -6.82 8.10
CA LEU A 316 1.86 -6.93 7.99
C LEU A 316 2.25 -7.78 6.78
N LEU A 317 1.55 -8.90 6.57
CA LEU A 317 1.78 -9.80 5.45
C LEU A 317 1.39 -9.16 4.11
N ALA A 318 0.29 -8.41 4.04
CA ALA A 318 -0.09 -7.66 2.84
C ALA A 318 0.97 -6.62 2.47
N ALA A 319 1.48 -5.88 3.47
CA ALA A 319 2.56 -4.91 3.27
C ALA A 319 3.83 -5.58 2.73
N TRP A 320 4.25 -6.70 3.33
CA TRP A 320 5.41 -7.48 2.89
C TRP A 320 5.23 -8.07 1.49
N THR A 321 4.03 -8.59 1.21
CA THR A 321 3.68 -9.18 -0.10
C THR A 321 3.71 -8.13 -1.20
N GLY A 322 3.16 -6.93 -0.96
CA GLY A 322 3.20 -5.81 -1.92
C GLY A 322 4.64 -5.37 -2.23
N SER A 323 5.50 -5.30 -1.22
CA SER A 323 6.95 -5.06 -1.40
C SER A 323 7.59 -6.15 -2.27
N GLY A 324 7.30 -7.42 -1.97
CA GLY A 324 7.82 -8.56 -2.72
C GLY A 324 7.43 -8.57 -4.19
N ILE A 325 6.14 -8.37 -4.49
CA ILE A 325 5.64 -8.24 -5.87
C ILE A 325 6.37 -7.12 -6.59
N THR A 326 6.48 -5.95 -5.98
CA THR A 326 7.13 -4.78 -6.59
C THR A 326 8.61 -5.01 -6.89
N ARG A 327 9.31 -5.69 -5.98
CA ARG A 327 10.72 -6.05 -6.14
C ARG A 327 10.89 -7.06 -7.28
N GLU A 328 10.03 -8.07 -7.35
CA GLU A 328 10.05 -9.04 -8.45
C GLU A 328 9.71 -8.40 -9.80
N CYS A 329 8.71 -7.51 -9.87
CA CYS A 329 8.39 -6.74 -11.08
C CYS A 329 9.62 -5.97 -11.57
N SER A 330 10.29 -5.27 -10.65
CA SER A 330 11.52 -4.53 -10.94
C SER A 330 12.65 -5.44 -11.41
N ARG A 331 12.82 -6.62 -10.79
CA ARG A 331 13.85 -7.59 -11.18
C ARG A 331 13.61 -8.10 -12.59
N ARG A 332 12.38 -8.54 -12.90
CA ARG A 332 11.99 -9.07 -14.21
C ARG A 332 12.12 -8.03 -15.31
N ALA A 333 11.55 -6.83 -15.09
CA ALA A 333 11.65 -5.72 -16.04
C ALA A 333 13.12 -5.29 -16.26
N PHE A 334 13.96 -5.30 -15.21
CA PHE A 334 15.37 -4.97 -15.33
C PHE A 334 16.15 -6.04 -16.11
N LEU A 335 15.86 -7.32 -15.90
CA LEU A 335 16.46 -8.39 -16.70
C LEU A 335 16.10 -8.26 -18.18
N ALA A 336 14.87 -7.86 -18.48
CA ALA A 336 14.40 -7.70 -19.86
C ALA A 336 14.93 -6.43 -20.55
N LYS A 337 15.02 -5.30 -19.84
CA LYS A 337 15.28 -3.97 -20.43
C LYS A 337 16.60 -3.33 -20.00
N GLY A 338 17.22 -3.83 -18.92
CA GLY A 338 18.44 -3.27 -18.36
C GLY A 338 18.34 -1.77 -18.08
N ARG A 339 19.23 -0.99 -18.71
CA ARG A 339 19.30 0.47 -18.51
C ARG A 339 18.04 1.20 -18.95
N SER A 340 17.35 0.74 -20.00
CA SER A 340 16.21 1.41 -20.60
C SER A 340 14.88 1.17 -19.88
N MET A 341 14.85 0.31 -18.85
CA MET A 341 13.65 0.01 -18.06
C MET A 341 12.93 1.30 -17.62
N GLN A 342 11.62 1.32 -17.86
CA GLN A 342 10.66 2.38 -17.54
C GLN A 342 9.57 1.86 -16.59
N ALA A 343 8.72 2.78 -16.11
CA ALA A 343 7.60 2.49 -15.21
C ALA A 343 6.60 1.48 -15.79
N SER A 344 6.30 1.61 -17.09
CA SER A 344 5.38 0.74 -17.81
C SER A 344 5.90 -0.69 -17.85
N ASP A 345 7.21 -0.89 -18.02
CA ASP A 345 7.81 -2.23 -18.02
C ASP A 345 7.60 -2.94 -16.67
N LEU A 346 7.67 -2.21 -15.54
CA LEU A 346 7.35 -2.80 -14.23
C LEU A 346 5.87 -3.17 -14.13
N THR A 347 5.00 -2.31 -14.64
CA THR A 347 3.55 -2.51 -14.61
C THR A 347 3.16 -3.74 -15.43
N ASP A 348 3.85 -4.02 -16.53
CA ASP A 348 3.62 -5.19 -17.36
C ASP A 348 4.01 -6.51 -16.68
N GLU A 349 4.97 -6.48 -15.75
CA GLU A 349 5.42 -7.66 -15.00
C GLU A 349 4.57 -7.98 -13.76
N VAL A 350 3.54 -7.20 -13.43
CA VAL A 350 2.74 -7.38 -12.20
C VAL A 350 2.11 -8.77 -12.12
N HIS A 351 1.41 -9.20 -13.17
CA HIS A 351 0.75 -10.51 -13.21
C HIS A 351 1.75 -11.67 -13.10
N GLU A 352 2.82 -11.61 -13.89
CA GLU A 352 3.86 -12.64 -13.89
C GLU A 352 4.61 -12.73 -12.55
N SER A 353 4.82 -11.59 -11.90
CA SER A 353 5.41 -11.53 -10.55
C SER A 353 4.47 -12.11 -9.50
N PHE A 354 3.17 -11.86 -9.62
CA PHE A 354 2.15 -12.48 -8.78
C PHE A 354 2.18 -14.01 -8.93
N LEU A 355 2.19 -14.53 -10.17
CA LEU A 355 2.24 -15.98 -10.42
C LEU A 355 3.54 -16.61 -9.89
N ALA A 356 4.68 -15.94 -10.07
CA ALA A 356 5.97 -16.46 -9.64
C ALA A 356 6.12 -16.54 -8.12
N LEU A 357 5.57 -15.58 -7.39
CA LEU A 357 5.73 -15.48 -5.94
C LEU A 357 4.60 -16.15 -5.18
N ILE A 358 3.35 -15.85 -5.57
CA ILE A 358 2.15 -16.24 -4.84
C ILE A 358 1.46 -17.36 -5.60
N GLY A 359 1.14 -17.16 -6.87
CA GLY A 359 0.34 -18.09 -7.65
C GLY A 359 -1.14 -18.11 -7.24
N GLU A 360 -1.93 -18.81 -8.04
CA GLU A 360 -3.37 -18.94 -7.81
C GLU A 360 -3.66 -19.83 -6.58
N PRO A 361 -4.66 -19.49 -5.75
CA PRO A 361 -5.05 -20.34 -4.64
C PRO A 361 -5.68 -21.64 -5.13
N GLU A 362 -5.56 -22.70 -4.33
CA GLU A 362 -6.17 -24.00 -4.62
C GLU A 362 -7.68 -23.87 -4.85
N GLY A 363 -8.18 -24.62 -5.83
CA GLY A 363 -9.59 -24.57 -6.24
C GLY A 363 -9.95 -23.48 -7.24
N SER A 364 -9.02 -22.59 -7.61
CA SER A 364 -9.24 -21.60 -8.67
C SER A 364 -9.49 -22.27 -10.03
N LYS A 365 -10.59 -21.88 -10.69
CA LYS A 365 -10.94 -22.30 -12.05
C LYS A 365 -10.21 -21.43 -13.08
N VAL A 366 -8.94 -21.74 -13.32
CA VAL A 366 -8.06 -21.01 -14.27
C VAL A 366 -8.14 -21.53 -15.72
N HIS A 367 -8.83 -22.65 -15.92
CA HIS A 367 -9.10 -23.25 -17.22
C HIS A 367 -10.61 -23.49 -17.33
N LEU A 368 -11.20 -23.13 -18.47
CA LEU A 368 -12.63 -23.29 -18.77
C LEU A 368 -12.94 -24.67 -19.33
#